data_AF-A0A4Q4CYI7-F1
#
_entry.id   AF-A0A4Q4CYI7-F1
#
_cell.length_a   1.000
_cell.length_b   1.000
_cell.length_c   1.000
_cell.angle_alpha   90.00
_cell.angle_beta   90.00
_cell.angle_gamma   90.00
#
_symmetry.space_group_name_H-M   'P 1'
#
loop_
_entity.id
_entity.type
_entity.pdbx_description
1 polymer ?
#
loop_
_entity_poly.entity_id
_entity_poly.type
_entity_poly.pdbx_seq_one_letter_code
_entity_poly.pdbx_strand_id
1 'polypeptide(L)'
;SPEARYQKTAPSEAMAAARVAASTAAIASLGAVFWYLASGEGPATPRQVVLALVTIALSWVFVHMLFAVRYAHEYWQEGGRGLDFPGDEKPEFTDFLYYAFTIGMTFQTSDVTVSQRLLRQLTLIHALVSFLFNAVILAVAVNLAASLAG
;
A
#
# COMPACT_ATOMS: atom_id res chain seq x y z
N SER A 1 -20.24 22.77 -19.12
CA SER A 1 -21.58 22.19 -18.90
C SER A 1 -21.58 21.38 -17.61
N PRO A 2 -22.65 21.42 -16.79
CA PRO A 2 -22.83 20.54 -15.63
C PRO A 2 -22.65 19.05 -15.96
N GLU A 3 -23.00 18.63 -17.19
CA GLU A 3 -22.84 17.25 -17.67
C GLU A 3 -21.37 16.83 -17.80
N ALA A 4 -20.48 17.75 -18.23
CA ALA A 4 -19.04 17.50 -18.30
C ALA A 4 -18.38 17.40 -16.91
N ARG A 5 -19.04 17.94 -15.86
CA ARG A 5 -18.61 17.79 -14.47
C ARG A 5 -19.06 16.43 -13.92
N TYR A 6 -20.27 15.99 -14.25
CA TYR A 6 -20.85 14.71 -13.85
C TYR A 6 -20.14 13.49 -14.48
N GLN A 7 -19.73 13.61 -15.74
CA GLN A 7 -18.95 12.58 -16.45
C GLN A 7 -17.50 12.45 -15.95
N LYS A 8 -16.93 13.47 -15.29
CA LYS A 8 -15.60 13.41 -14.67
C LYS A 8 -15.59 12.85 -13.25
N THR A 9 -16.66 13.06 -12.48
CA THR A 9 -16.74 12.64 -11.06
C THR A 9 -17.10 11.16 -10.90
N ALA A 10 -18.09 10.64 -11.63
CA ALA A 10 -18.54 9.25 -11.43
C ALA A 10 -17.48 8.16 -11.76
N PRO A 11 -16.69 8.25 -12.86
CA PRO A 11 -15.66 7.26 -13.14
C PRO A 11 -14.45 7.34 -12.19
N SER A 12 -14.10 8.55 -11.73
CA SER A 12 -12.94 8.76 -10.85
C SER A 12 -13.22 8.33 -9.41
N GLU A 13 -14.43 8.56 -8.91
CA GLU A 13 -14.89 8.09 -7.62
C GLU A 13 -14.97 6.56 -7.57
N ALA A 14 -15.48 5.92 -8.63
CA ALA A 14 -15.50 4.46 -8.72
C ALA A 14 -14.09 3.85 -8.72
N MET A 15 -13.14 4.46 -9.44
CA MET A 15 -11.74 4.02 -9.42
C MET A 15 -11.07 4.26 -8.06
N ALA A 16 -11.36 5.38 -7.40
CA ALA A 16 -10.85 5.65 -6.05
C ALA A 16 -11.42 4.66 -5.03
N ALA A 17 -12.73 4.40 -5.08
CA ALA A 17 -13.40 3.41 -4.26
C ALA A 17 -12.85 2.00 -4.51
N ALA A 18 -12.58 1.63 -5.76
CA ALA A 18 -11.97 0.35 -6.10
C ALA A 18 -10.57 0.19 -5.50
N ARG A 19 -9.72 1.24 -5.52
CA ARG A 19 -8.38 1.20 -4.90
C ARG A 19 -8.48 1.09 -3.37
N VAL A 20 -9.39 1.85 -2.76
CA VAL A 20 -9.64 1.77 -1.31
C VAL A 20 -10.14 0.38 -0.94
N ALA A 21 -11.12 -0.15 -1.67
CA ALA A 21 -11.66 -1.49 -1.45
C ALA A 21 -10.59 -2.56 -1.65
N ALA A 22 -9.73 -2.42 -2.65
CA ALA A 22 -8.64 -3.36 -2.91
C ALA A 22 -7.57 -3.32 -1.80
N SER A 23 -7.21 -2.14 -1.30
CA SER A 23 -6.34 -1.99 -0.13
C SER A 23 -6.97 -2.57 1.14
N THR A 24 -8.26 -2.30 1.37
CA THR A 24 -9.00 -2.85 2.52
C THR A 24 -9.11 -4.38 2.42
N ALA A 25 -9.37 -4.92 1.22
CA ALA A 25 -9.40 -6.36 0.98
C ALA A 25 -8.03 -7.00 1.21
N ALA A 26 -6.94 -6.34 0.79
CA ALA A 26 -5.59 -6.81 1.07
C ALA A 26 -5.27 -6.82 2.57
N ILE A 27 -5.73 -5.82 3.35
CA ILE A 27 -5.58 -5.80 4.81
C ILE A 27 -6.46 -6.88 5.46
N ALA A 28 -7.71 -7.01 5.01
CA ALA A 28 -8.64 -8.01 5.52
C ALA A 28 -8.15 -9.45 5.24
N SER A 29 -7.50 -9.70 4.10
CA SER A 29 -6.95 -11.01 3.79
C SER A 29 -5.82 -11.40 4.75
N LEU A 30 -5.01 -10.44 5.23
CA LEU A 30 -4.01 -10.68 6.27
C LEU A 30 -4.66 -11.06 7.61
N GLY A 31 -5.72 -10.33 7.99
CA GLY A 31 -6.50 -10.64 9.19
C GLY A 31 -7.12 -12.03 9.12
N ALA A 32 -7.65 -12.42 7.95
CA ALA A 32 -8.19 -13.75 7.71
C ALA A 32 -7.10 -14.84 7.76
N VAL A 33 -5.91 -14.59 7.21
CA VAL A 33 -4.76 -15.50 7.30
C VAL A 33 -4.31 -15.66 8.75
N PHE A 34 -4.20 -14.57 9.50
CA PHE A 34 -3.89 -14.60 10.93
C PHE A 34 -4.93 -15.42 11.70
N TRP A 35 -6.23 -15.13 11.49
CA TRP A 35 -7.31 -15.87 12.15
C TRP A 35 -7.26 -17.35 11.81
N TYR A 36 -7.06 -17.71 10.54
CA TYR A 36 -6.94 -19.10 10.10
C TYR A 36 -5.77 -19.83 10.77
N LEU A 37 -4.61 -19.18 10.89
CA LEU A 37 -3.45 -19.75 11.58
C LEU A 37 -3.65 -19.84 13.10
N ALA A 38 -4.38 -18.90 13.70
CA ALA A 38 -4.63 -18.85 15.15
C ALA A 38 -5.77 -19.77 15.63
N SER A 39 -6.71 -20.12 14.74
CA SER A 39 -7.90 -20.94 15.06
C SER A 39 -7.79 -22.41 14.69
N GLY A 40 -6.66 -22.84 14.12
CA GLY A 40 -6.42 -24.25 13.78
C GLY A 40 -6.19 -25.13 15.01
N GLU A 41 -6.71 -26.36 14.98
CA GLU A 41 -6.36 -27.39 15.96
C GLU A 41 -4.98 -28.00 15.60
N GLY A 42 -3.92 -27.52 16.26
CA GLY A 42 -2.53 -27.99 16.09
C GLY A 42 -1.60 -27.02 15.35
N PRO A 43 -0.28 -27.28 15.33
CA PRO A 43 0.71 -26.40 14.71
C PRO A 43 0.52 -26.29 13.20
N ALA A 44 0.72 -25.09 12.65
CA ALA A 44 0.58 -24.82 11.23
C ALA A 44 1.54 -25.68 10.39
N THR A 45 1.05 -26.28 9.31
CA THR A 45 1.86 -27.06 8.38
C THR A 45 2.81 -26.16 7.57
N PRO A 46 3.98 -26.65 7.12
CA PRO A 46 4.91 -25.86 6.30
C PRO A 46 4.25 -25.25 5.06
N ARG A 47 3.32 -25.97 4.42
CA ARG A 47 2.56 -25.46 3.27
C ARG A 47 1.68 -24.26 3.63
N GLN A 48 0.98 -24.31 4.77
CA GLN A 48 0.15 -23.20 5.25
C GLN A 48 1.02 -21.98 5.57
N VAL A 49 2.19 -22.19 6.18
CA VAL A 49 3.15 -21.10 6.46
C VAL A 49 3.65 -20.45 5.18
N VAL A 50 4.07 -21.23 4.17
CA VAL A 50 4.53 -20.68 2.89
C VAL A 50 3.40 -19.91 2.19
N LEU A 51 2.19 -20.46 2.13
CA LEU A 51 1.04 -19.77 1.53
C LEU A 51 0.71 -18.46 2.25
N ALA A 52 0.78 -18.44 3.59
CA ALA A 52 0.59 -17.24 4.38
C ALA A 52 1.65 -16.18 4.04
N LEU A 53 2.93 -16.54 4.04
CA LEU A 53 4.03 -15.62 3.72
C LEU A 53 3.92 -15.05 2.30
N VAL A 54 3.59 -15.89 1.31
CA VAL A 54 3.39 -15.43 -0.08
C VAL A 54 2.20 -14.49 -0.17
N THR A 55 1.08 -14.81 0.49
CA THR A 55 -0.11 -13.96 0.51
C THR A 55 0.20 -12.61 1.15
N ILE A 56 0.94 -12.61 2.26
CA ILE A 56 1.39 -11.40 2.95
C ILE A 56 2.25 -10.53 2.03
N ALA A 57 3.25 -11.13 1.37
CA ALA A 57 4.16 -10.43 0.46
C ALA A 57 3.41 -9.84 -0.75
N LEU A 58 2.50 -10.59 -1.35
CA LEU A 58 1.68 -10.13 -2.48
C LEU A 58 0.75 -8.98 -2.07
N SER A 59 0.08 -9.09 -0.92
CA SER A 59 -0.75 -8.00 -0.39
C SER A 59 0.08 -6.74 -0.13
N TRP A 60 1.30 -6.89 0.40
CA TRP A 60 2.21 -5.77 0.69
C TRP A 60 2.64 -5.04 -0.59
N VAL A 61 3.13 -5.79 -1.58
CA VAL A 61 3.52 -5.27 -2.91
C VAL A 61 2.33 -4.57 -3.57
N PHE A 62 1.16 -5.19 -3.52
CA PHE A 62 -0.04 -4.65 -4.16
C PHE A 62 -0.49 -3.31 -3.56
N VAL A 63 -0.47 -3.18 -2.22
CA VAL A 63 -0.80 -1.91 -1.56
C VAL A 63 0.17 -0.79 -2.01
N HIS A 64 1.47 -1.05 -2.05
CA HIS A 64 2.45 -0.04 -2.47
C HIS A 64 2.38 0.29 -3.96
N MET A 65 2.06 -0.69 -4.80
CA MET A 65 1.77 -0.48 -6.22
C MET A 65 0.56 0.44 -6.43
N LEU A 66 -0.52 0.26 -5.65
CA LEU A 66 -1.70 1.14 -5.70
C LEU A 66 -1.37 2.58 -5.33
N PHE A 67 -0.53 2.78 -4.30
CA PHE A 67 -0.06 4.11 -3.92
C PHE A 67 0.84 4.71 -5.00
N ALA A 68 1.76 3.96 -5.61
CA ALA A 68 2.59 4.44 -6.73
C ALA A 68 1.72 4.94 -7.89
N VAL A 69 0.71 4.17 -8.30
CA VAL A 69 -0.26 4.59 -9.33
C VAL A 69 -1.03 5.84 -8.90
N ARG A 70 -1.40 5.95 -7.62
CA ARG A 70 -2.09 7.14 -7.10
C ARG A 70 -1.19 8.37 -7.15
N TYR A 71 0.07 8.26 -6.74
CA TYR A 71 1.02 9.37 -6.81
C TYR A 71 1.25 9.83 -8.25
N ALA A 72 1.48 8.89 -9.17
CA ALA A 72 1.63 9.21 -10.60
C ALA A 72 0.39 9.92 -11.14
N HIS A 73 -0.80 9.45 -10.79
CA HIS A 73 -2.05 10.07 -11.21
C HIS A 73 -2.19 11.51 -10.68
N GLU A 74 -1.99 11.74 -9.38
CA GLU A 74 -2.09 13.09 -8.80
C GLU A 74 -1.03 14.03 -9.38
N TYR A 75 0.21 13.56 -9.52
CA TYR A 75 1.31 14.33 -10.12
C TYR A 75 0.98 14.80 -11.54
N TRP A 76 0.47 13.89 -12.39
CA TRP A 76 0.12 14.25 -13.78
C TRP A 76 -1.16 15.08 -13.87
N GLN A 77 -2.16 14.86 -13.01
CA GLN A 77 -3.37 15.69 -12.97
C GLN A 77 -3.06 17.14 -12.59
N GLU A 78 -2.07 17.33 -11.72
CA GLU A 78 -1.65 18.66 -11.29
C GLU A 78 -0.68 19.33 -12.27
N GLY A 79 -0.35 18.71 -13.41
CA GLY A 79 0.53 19.29 -14.43
C GLY A 79 2.03 19.05 -14.16
N GLY A 80 2.37 17.95 -13.48
CA GLY A 80 3.75 17.57 -13.21
C GLY A 80 4.37 18.27 -12.00
N ARG A 81 3.59 18.45 -10.93
CA ARG A 81 4.01 19.14 -9.70
C ARG A 81 3.54 18.42 -8.44
N GLY A 82 4.16 18.75 -7.31
CA GLY A 82 3.74 18.30 -5.98
C GLY A 82 4.57 17.17 -5.37
N LEU A 83 5.31 16.44 -6.21
CA LEU A 83 6.44 15.60 -5.83
C LEU A 83 7.65 16.10 -6.62
N ASP A 84 8.64 16.57 -5.89
CA ASP A 84 9.88 17.11 -6.46
C ASP A 84 10.94 16.03 -6.33
N PHE A 85 11.15 15.28 -7.41
CA PHE A 85 12.14 14.22 -7.51
C PHE A 85 13.53 14.83 -7.72
N PRO A 86 14.59 14.23 -7.17
CA PRO A 86 15.95 14.69 -7.40
C PRO A 86 16.37 14.49 -8.87
N GLY A 87 17.14 15.44 -9.39
CA GLY A 87 17.52 15.47 -10.80
C GLY A 87 16.61 16.36 -11.64
N ASP A 88 17.12 16.87 -12.76
CA ASP A 88 16.38 17.75 -13.68
C ASP A 88 15.65 16.95 -14.78
N GLU A 89 15.44 15.66 -14.56
CA GLU A 89 14.79 14.74 -15.50
C GLU A 89 13.28 14.64 -15.23
N LYS A 90 12.52 14.33 -16.28
CA LYS A 90 11.09 14.13 -16.15
C LYS A 90 10.83 12.78 -15.46
N PRO A 91 10.06 12.72 -14.35
CA PRO A 91 9.85 11.48 -13.63
C PRO A 91 9.20 10.39 -14.49
N GLU A 92 9.75 9.18 -14.39
CA GLU A 92 9.18 7.96 -14.92
C GLU A 92 8.32 7.23 -13.87
N PHE A 93 7.60 6.18 -14.28
CA PHE A 93 6.78 5.42 -13.33
C PHE A 93 7.60 4.79 -12.20
N THR A 94 8.86 4.44 -12.48
CA THR A 94 9.82 3.90 -11.52
C THR A 94 10.13 4.86 -10.36
N ASP A 95 10.07 6.17 -10.59
CA ASP A 95 10.27 7.16 -9.52
C ASP A 95 9.10 7.15 -8.52
N PHE A 96 7.87 6.97 -9.00
CA PHE A 96 6.70 6.79 -8.12
C PHE A 96 6.72 5.46 -7.38
N LEU A 97 7.26 4.40 -7.99
CA LEU A 97 7.52 3.13 -7.30
C LEU A 97 8.55 3.33 -6.20
N TYR A 98 9.67 3.96 -6.51
CA TYR A 98 10.71 4.29 -5.55
C TYR A 98 10.16 5.08 -4.36
N TYR A 99 9.39 6.14 -4.61
CA TYR A 99 8.75 6.91 -3.55
C TYR A 99 7.78 6.07 -2.71
N ALA A 100 6.88 5.33 -3.36
CA ALA A 100 5.85 4.56 -2.67
C ALA A 100 6.44 3.41 -1.82
N PHE A 101 7.40 2.66 -2.36
CA PHE A 101 8.04 1.57 -1.65
C PHE A 101 8.95 2.10 -0.52
N THR A 102 9.59 3.26 -0.69
CA THR A 102 10.34 3.90 0.41
C THR A 102 9.43 4.21 1.60
N ILE A 103 8.27 4.81 1.35
CA ILE A 103 7.26 5.04 2.40
C ILE A 103 6.78 3.71 3.01
N GLY A 104 6.56 2.69 2.18
CA GLY A 104 6.13 1.36 2.62
C GLY A 104 7.12 0.64 3.53
N MET A 105 8.41 0.75 3.22
CA MET A 105 9.49 0.07 3.93
C MET A 105 9.95 0.84 5.17
N THR A 106 9.87 2.18 5.16
CA THR A 106 10.58 3.01 6.15
C THR A 106 9.73 4.11 6.80
N PHE A 107 8.50 4.31 6.32
CA PHE A 107 7.58 5.36 6.78
C PHE A 107 8.14 6.79 6.67
N GLN A 108 9.16 7.01 5.86
CA GLN A 108 9.79 8.31 5.63
C GLN A 108 9.90 8.60 4.13
N THR A 109 9.96 9.89 3.81
CA THR A 109 10.41 10.35 2.49
C THR A 109 11.92 10.21 2.43
N SER A 110 12.46 9.77 1.30
CA SER A 110 13.91 9.77 1.06
C SER A 110 14.38 11.16 0.64
N ASP A 111 14.58 11.36 -0.66
CA ASP A 111 15.08 12.56 -1.34
C ASP A 111 13.99 13.30 -2.14
N VAL A 112 12.80 12.70 -2.25
CA VAL A 112 11.63 13.31 -2.91
C VAL A 112 10.94 14.28 -1.95
N THR A 113 10.80 15.53 -2.37
CA THR A 113 10.13 16.57 -1.58
C THR A 113 8.64 16.66 -1.93
N VAL A 114 7.77 16.75 -0.92
CA VAL A 114 6.31 16.82 -1.11
C VAL A 114 5.79 18.26 -0.97
N SER A 115 5.77 18.99 -2.08
CA SER A 115 5.42 20.42 -2.11
C SER A 115 3.92 20.69 -1.96
N GLN A 116 3.04 19.76 -2.37
CA GLN A 116 1.59 19.95 -2.30
C GLN A 116 0.92 19.37 -1.05
N ARG A 117 -0.07 20.09 -0.50
CA ARG A 117 -0.83 19.68 0.69
C ARG A 117 -1.58 18.36 0.48
N LEU A 118 -2.20 18.17 -0.68
CA LEU A 118 -2.95 16.96 -1.01
C LEU A 118 -2.04 15.72 -0.99
N LEU A 119 -0.86 15.83 -1.60
CA LEU A 119 0.13 14.76 -1.63
C LEU A 119 0.74 14.48 -0.25
N ARG A 120 0.89 15.49 0.61
CA ARG A 120 1.27 15.27 2.02
C ARG A 120 0.22 14.48 2.79
N GLN A 121 -1.08 14.76 2.58
CA GLN A 121 -2.16 13.98 3.19
C GLN A 121 -2.16 12.54 2.68
N LEU A 122 -1.95 12.34 1.37
CA LEU A 122 -1.83 11.01 0.79
C LEU A 122 -0.64 10.24 1.36
N THR A 123 0.51 10.91 1.50
CA THR A 123 1.73 10.34 2.10
C THR A 123 1.51 9.93 3.55
N LEU A 124 0.80 10.75 4.34
CA LEU A 124 0.44 10.39 5.71
C LEU A 124 -0.44 9.13 5.76
N ILE A 125 -1.47 9.06 4.90
CA ILE A 125 -2.34 7.87 4.83
C ILE A 125 -1.53 6.64 4.45
N HIS A 126 -0.64 6.75 3.46
CA HIS A 126 0.24 5.67 3.03
C HIS A 126 1.15 5.21 4.18
N ALA A 127 1.78 6.14 4.89
CA ALA A 127 2.63 5.82 6.03
C ALA A 127 1.86 5.10 7.16
N LEU A 128 0.65 5.58 7.50
CA LEU A 128 -0.19 4.94 8.52
C LEU A 128 -0.63 3.52 8.12
N VAL A 129 -1.04 3.33 6.86
CA VAL A 129 -1.38 2.01 6.32
C VAL A 129 -0.17 1.08 6.34
N SER A 130 1.00 1.59 5.95
CA SER A 130 2.25 0.82 5.92
C SER A 130 2.69 0.43 7.33
N PHE A 131 2.56 1.33 8.31
CA PHE A 131 2.84 1.03 9.71
C PHE A 131 1.96 -0.09 10.24
N LEU A 132 0.65 0.00 10.02
CA LEU A 132 -0.29 -1.05 10.43
C LEU A 132 0.02 -2.39 9.76
N PHE A 133 0.31 -2.38 8.46
CA PHE A 133 0.65 -3.59 7.71
C PHE A 133 1.90 -4.26 8.30
N ASN A 134 2.98 -3.50 8.54
CA ASN A 134 4.21 -4.01 9.14
C ASN A 134 3.99 -4.54 10.56
N ALA A 135 3.13 -3.89 11.37
CA ALA A 135 2.77 -4.39 12.69
C ALA A 135 2.04 -5.75 12.62
N VAL A 136 1.15 -5.94 11.65
CA VAL A 136 0.46 -7.23 11.42
C VAL A 136 1.43 -8.30 10.95
N ILE A 137 2.35 -7.99 10.02
CA ILE A 137 3.40 -8.92 9.59
C ILE A 137 4.21 -9.38 10.80
N LEU A 138 4.63 -8.44 11.65
CA LEU A 138 5.41 -8.74 12.85
C LEU A 138 4.62 -9.65 13.82
N ALA A 139 3.35 -9.37 14.06
CA ALA A 139 2.49 -10.20 14.90
C ALA A 139 2.35 -11.63 14.36
N VAL A 140 2.14 -11.79 13.05
CA VAL A 140 2.09 -13.10 12.40
C VAL A 140 3.43 -13.82 12.52
N ALA A 141 4.55 -13.12 12.29
CA ALA A 141 5.89 -13.68 12.39
C ALA A 141 6.20 -14.18 13.82
N VAL A 142 5.84 -13.41 14.85
CA VAL A 142 6.00 -13.82 16.26
C VAL A 142 5.14 -15.04 16.57
N ASN A 143 3.88 -15.07 16.13
CA ASN A 143 2.99 -16.21 16.34
C ASN A 143 3.54 -17.50 15.67
N LEU A 144 4.05 -17.37 14.45
CA LEU A 144 4.68 -18.47 13.72
C LEU A 144 5.98 -18.94 14.39
N ALA A 145 6.81 -18.03 14.89
CA ALA A 145 8.03 -18.40 15.61
C ALA A 145 7.71 -19.15 16.91
N ALA A 146 6.70 -18.70 17.66
CA ALA A 146 6.25 -19.37 18.88
C ALA A 146 5.71 -20.78 18.60
N SER A 147 4.96 -20.97 17.52
CA SER A 147 4.40 -22.29 17.17
C SER A 147 5.43 -23.29 16.62
N LEU A 148 6.58 -22.82 16.11
CA LEU A 148 7.69 -23.67 15.67
C LEU A 148 8.67 -24.03 16.80
N ALA A 149 8.71 -23.22 17.86
CA ALA A 149 9.62 -23.41 18.99
C ALA A 149 9.01 -24.24 20.14
N GLY A 150 7.67 -24.36 20.18
CA GLY A 150 6.94 -25.23 21.11
C GLY A 150 6.62 -26.59 20.48
#